data_AF-X1HPT8-F1
#
_entry.id   AF-X1HPT8-F1
#
_cell.length_a   1.000
_cell.length_b   1.000
_cell.length_c   1.000
_cell.angle_alpha   90.00
_cell.angle_beta   90.00
_cell.angle_gamma   90.00
#
_symmetry.space_group_name_H-M   'P 1'
#
loop_
_entity.id
_entity.type
_entity.pdbx_description
1 polymer ?
#
loop_
_entity_poly.entity_id
_entity_poly.type
_entity_poly.pdbx_seq_one_letter_code
_entity_poly.pdbx_strand_id
1 'polypeptide(L)'
;GQVSAQALGTDAFQEADMLSVMLPITKHNFIIHRAEELPKVVKLAFKIAITGRPGPVHIDVPKSVQVTKADFKIPAKIKYARPSKPEPEVGQIKKAVDMLTKAEQPVIYAGGGVIWSSASAELVELAELLGAPVTTSLLGKGLIPEDHPLALGMLGMHGRMAANLAVTESDVLLAVGARFSDRSTGDVSCFAPKAKIIHIDIDPVEIGKNVRVDLPIISDAKQSLTAIIKGLRSHARRGRKSKWIERVKKLRKKFAPRMDYDEIPIKPQRVIKEIMS
;
A
#
# COMPACT_ATOMS: atom_id res chain seq x y z
N GLY A 1 -28.59 8.21 -3.15
CA GLY A 1 -29.99 8.45 -2.79
C GLY A 1 -30.59 9.12 -3.99
N GLN A 2 -31.70 8.60 -4.49
CA GLN A 2 -32.14 8.83 -5.87
C GLN A 2 -33.64 9.11 -5.95
N VAL A 3 -34.08 9.65 -7.10
CA VAL A 3 -35.51 9.77 -7.45
C VAL A 3 -36.25 8.43 -7.32
N SER A 4 -37.59 8.46 -7.34
CA SER A 4 -38.38 7.23 -7.31
C SER A 4 -38.02 6.33 -8.48
N ALA A 5 -38.04 5.01 -8.30
CA ALA A 5 -37.62 4.07 -9.35
C ALA A 5 -38.41 4.22 -10.67
N GLN A 6 -39.68 4.64 -10.60
CA GLN A 6 -40.53 4.90 -11.77
C GLN A 6 -40.15 6.18 -12.54
N ALA A 7 -39.42 7.09 -11.90
CA ALA A 7 -38.98 8.36 -12.47
C ALA A 7 -37.55 8.28 -13.03
N LEU A 8 -36.88 7.14 -12.91
CA LEU A 8 -35.55 6.95 -13.48
C LEU A 8 -35.58 7.04 -15.01
N GLY A 9 -34.67 7.81 -15.59
CA GLY A 9 -34.54 8.07 -17.02
C GLY A 9 -35.58 9.04 -17.57
N THR A 10 -36.24 9.84 -16.72
CA THR A 10 -37.33 10.75 -17.15
C THR A 10 -36.97 12.23 -17.02
N ASP A 11 -35.70 12.53 -16.75
CA ASP A 11 -35.20 13.88 -16.42
C ASP A 11 -35.96 14.48 -15.23
N ALA A 12 -36.22 13.65 -14.22
CA ALA A 12 -36.96 14.05 -13.04
C ALA A 12 -36.20 15.09 -12.21
N PHE A 13 -36.93 15.83 -11.35
CA PHE A 13 -36.32 16.84 -10.49
C PHE A 13 -35.23 16.23 -9.58
N GLN A 14 -34.01 16.77 -9.66
CA GLN A 14 -32.80 16.29 -8.97
C GLN A 14 -32.34 14.88 -9.35
N GLU A 15 -32.80 14.36 -10.50
CA GLU A 15 -32.24 13.15 -11.08
C GLU A 15 -30.83 13.41 -11.61
N ALA A 16 -29.93 12.48 -11.33
CA ALA A 16 -28.64 12.39 -11.99
C ALA A 16 -28.31 10.92 -12.22
N ASP A 17 -27.67 10.61 -13.35
CA ASP A 17 -27.11 9.28 -13.63
C ASP A 17 -25.84 9.05 -12.80
N MET A 18 -26.05 8.88 -11.49
CA MET A 18 -25.00 8.67 -10.51
C MET A 18 -24.26 7.36 -10.74
N LEU A 19 -24.89 6.36 -11.39
CA LEU A 19 -24.21 5.12 -11.73
C LEU A 19 -23.08 5.37 -12.73
N SER A 20 -23.37 6.07 -13.83
CA SER A 20 -22.36 6.40 -14.84
C SER A 20 -21.27 7.31 -14.28
N VAL A 21 -21.64 8.30 -13.46
CA VAL A 21 -20.68 9.21 -12.81
C VAL A 21 -19.75 8.46 -11.84
N MET A 22 -20.28 7.49 -11.08
CA MET A 22 -19.52 6.76 -10.07
C MET A 22 -18.72 5.58 -10.61
N LEU A 23 -19.05 5.06 -11.80
CA LEU A 23 -18.40 3.89 -12.41
C LEU A 23 -16.86 3.97 -12.47
N PRO A 24 -16.23 5.07 -12.93
CA PRO A 24 -14.77 5.13 -13.04
C PRO A 24 -14.04 5.44 -11.72
N ILE A 25 -14.75 5.88 -10.67
CA ILE A 25 -14.17 6.38 -9.41
C ILE A 25 -14.51 5.53 -8.19
N THR A 26 -15.22 4.42 -8.39
CA THR A 26 -15.54 3.46 -7.33
C THR A 26 -15.06 2.06 -7.71
N LYS A 27 -14.81 1.26 -6.68
CA LYS A 27 -14.48 -0.16 -6.86
C LYS A 27 -15.70 -0.95 -7.36
N HIS A 28 -16.89 -0.55 -6.94
CA HIS A 28 -18.15 -1.16 -7.36
C HIS A 28 -19.33 -0.22 -7.10
N ASN A 29 -20.41 -0.42 -7.85
CA ASN A 29 -21.65 0.33 -7.71
C ASN A 29 -22.85 -0.61 -7.63
N PHE A 30 -23.88 -0.18 -6.90
CA PHE A 30 -25.20 -0.82 -6.88
C PHE A 30 -26.30 0.21 -7.13
N ILE A 31 -27.36 -0.18 -7.84
CA ILE A 31 -28.66 0.49 -7.79
C ILE A 31 -29.63 -0.49 -7.15
N ILE A 32 -30.32 -0.06 -6.09
CA ILE A 32 -31.31 -0.91 -5.41
C ILE A 32 -32.66 -0.76 -6.10
N HIS A 33 -33.28 -1.87 -6.51
CA HIS A 33 -34.60 -1.85 -7.12
C HIS A 33 -35.73 -2.21 -6.15
N ARG A 34 -35.43 -2.99 -5.11
CA ARG A 34 -36.41 -3.50 -4.15
C ARG A 34 -35.90 -3.40 -2.72
N ALA A 35 -36.77 -3.08 -1.77
CA ALA A 35 -36.40 -2.84 -0.36
C ALA A 35 -35.80 -4.10 0.30
N GLU A 36 -36.24 -5.30 -0.10
CA GLU A 36 -35.78 -6.58 0.42
C GLU A 36 -34.29 -6.86 0.10
N GLU A 37 -33.73 -6.21 -0.92
CA GLU A 37 -32.34 -6.41 -1.35
C GLU A 37 -31.35 -5.65 -0.47
N LEU A 38 -31.80 -4.60 0.21
CA LEU A 38 -30.95 -3.66 0.93
C LEU A 38 -30.02 -4.35 1.94
N PRO A 39 -30.47 -5.27 2.80
CA PRO A 39 -29.57 -5.95 3.75
C PRO A 39 -28.46 -6.76 3.06
N LYS A 40 -28.79 -7.44 1.95
CA LYS A 40 -27.83 -8.24 1.18
C LYS A 40 -26.82 -7.35 0.47
N VAL A 41 -27.28 -6.29 -0.19
CA VAL A 41 -26.41 -5.37 -0.94
C VAL A 41 -25.51 -4.60 0.00
N VAL A 42 -26.00 -4.09 1.13
CA VAL A 42 -25.15 -3.42 2.13
C VAL A 42 -24.06 -4.38 2.62
N LYS A 43 -24.42 -5.61 2.98
CA LYS A 43 -23.42 -6.63 3.40
C LYS A 43 -22.37 -6.89 2.31
N LEU A 44 -22.78 -7.00 1.06
CA LEU A 44 -21.88 -7.22 -0.07
C LEU A 44 -21.00 -5.99 -0.34
N ALA A 45 -21.55 -4.79 -0.26
CA ALA A 45 -20.83 -3.53 -0.45
C ALA A 45 -19.70 -3.39 0.57
N PHE A 46 -19.97 -3.63 1.85
CA PHE A 46 -18.93 -3.66 2.88
C PHE A 46 -17.88 -4.74 2.60
N LYS A 47 -18.29 -5.95 2.21
CA LYS A 47 -17.35 -7.01 1.83
C LYS A 47 -16.45 -6.55 0.68
N ILE A 48 -17.00 -6.00 -0.40
CA ILE A 48 -16.22 -5.52 -1.55
C ILE A 48 -15.27 -4.39 -1.13
N ALA A 49 -15.75 -3.42 -0.34
CA ALA A 49 -14.97 -2.26 0.07
C ALA A 49 -13.71 -2.62 0.86
N ILE A 50 -13.74 -3.70 1.65
CA ILE A 50 -12.66 -4.07 2.59
C ILE A 50 -11.85 -5.30 2.17
N THR A 51 -12.20 -5.99 1.08
CA THR A 51 -11.50 -7.20 0.60
C THR A 51 -10.54 -6.93 -0.54
N GLY A 52 -9.48 -7.73 -0.67
CA GLY A 52 -8.43 -7.47 -1.66
C GLY A 52 -7.83 -6.08 -1.43
N ARG A 53 -7.66 -5.29 -2.50
CA ARG A 53 -7.33 -3.87 -2.38
C ARG A 53 -8.55 -3.06 -1.91
N PRO A 54 -8.52 -2.39 -0.75
CA PRO A 54 -9.64 -1.59 -0.28
C PRO A 54 -10.00 -0.46 -1.25
N GLY A 55 -11.28 -0.11 -1.32
CA GLY A 55 -11.76 0.96 -2.20
C GLY A 55 -13.22 1.32 -1.96
N PRO A 56 -13.66 2.50 -2.43
CA PRO A 56 -15.02 2.96 -2.20
C PRO A 56 -16.04 2.13 -2.99
N VAL A 57 -17.21 1.92 -2.39
CA VAL A 57 -18.37 1.29 -3.03
C VAL A 57 -19.55 2.24 -2.88
N HIS A 58 -20.25 2.51 -3.98
CA HIS A 58 -21.42 3.39 -3.96
C HIS A 58 -22.70 2.55 -4.09
N ILE A 59 -23.70 2.89 -3.26
CA ILE A 59 -25.02 2.25 -3.26
C ILE A 59 -26.03 3.35 -3.52
N ASP A 60 -26.70 3.29 -4.67
CA ASP A 60 -27.77 4.20 -5.00
C ASP A 60 -29.13 3.62 -4.61
N VAL A 61 -29.92 4.40 -3.88
CA VAL A 61 -31.16 3.95 -3.23
C VAL A 61 -32.31 4.88 -3.65
N PRO A 62 -33.18 4.44 -4.58
CA PRO A 62 -34.37 5.19 -4.99
C PRO A 62 -35.31 5.52 -3.84
N LYS A 63 -35.98 6.67 -3.89
CA LYS A 63 -36.96 7.09 -2.86
C LYS A 63 -38.05 6.05 -2.64
N SER A 64 -38.55 5.41 -3.70
CA SER A 64 -39.56 4.34 -3.59
C SER A 64 -39.08 3.18 -2.72
N VAL A 65 -37.80 2.78 -2.86
CA VAL A 65 -37.19 1.73 -2.05
C VAL A 65 -37.10 2.14 -0.59
N GLN A 66 -36.73 3.39 -0.30
CA GLN A 66 -36.56 3.90 1.07
C GLN A 66 -37.87 3.92 1.87
N VAL A 67 -38.99 4.20 1.21
CA VAL A 67 -40.30 4.33 1.87
C VAL A 67 -41.12 3.04 1.86
N THR A 68 -40.70 2.03 1.11
CA THR A 68 -41.39 0.74 1.03
C THR A 68 -41.19 -0.06 2.30
N LYS A 69 -42.28 -0.50 2.92
CA LYS A 69 -42.22 -1.47 4.03
C LYS A 69 -41.96 -2.86 3.45
N ALA A 70 -40.93 -3.52 3.96
CA ALA A 70 -40.56 -4.87 3.56
C ALA A 70 -40.15 -5.68 4.79
N ASP A 71 -40.53 -6.95 4.82
CA ASP A 71 -40.08 -7.88 5.84
C ASP A 71 -38.70 -8.42 5.46
N PHE A 72 -37.73 -8.22 6.33
CA PHE A 72 -36.38 -8.76 6.15
C PHE A 72 -35.93 -9.55 7.37
N LYS A 73 -35.30 -10.71 7.10
CA LYS A 73 -34.59 -11.48 8.12
C LYS A 73 -33.16 -10.96 8.22
N ILE A 74 -32.90 -10.07 9.17
CA ILE A 74 -31.52 -9.74 9.56
C ILE A 74 -31.11 -10.74 10.65
N PRO A 75 -30.10 -11.58 10.42
CA PRO A 75 -29.67 -12.54 11.43
C PRO A 75 -29.16 -11.82 12.69
N ALA A 76 -29.74 -12.13 13.85
CA ALA A 76 -29.44 -11.50 15.14
C ALA A 76 -27.96 -11.65 15.57
N LYS A 77 -27.28 -12.70 15.08
CA LYS A 77 -25.84 -12.88 15.22
C LYS A 77 -25.22 -13.06 13.84
N ILE A 78 -24.49 -12.05 13.39
CA ILE A 78 -23.63 -12.19 12.22
C ILE A 78 -22.31 -12.78 12.70
N LYS A 79 -22.00 -14.04 12.30
CA LYS A 79 -20.63 -14.51 12.35
C LYS A 79 -19.84 -13.75 11.29
N TYR A 80 -19.16 -12.69 11.70
CA TYR A 80 -18.25 -11.97 10.83
C TYR A 80 -17.01 -12.85 10.60
N ALA A 81 -17.02 -13.61 9.51
CA ALA A 81 -15.79 -14.20 9.01
C ALA A 81 -14.96 -13.08 8.40
N ARG A 82 -13.82 -12.76 9.01
CA ARG A 82 -12.83 -11.91 8.35
C ARG A 82 -12.54 -12.55 6.99
N PRO A 83 -12.60 -11.78 5.89
CA PRO A 83 -12.22 -12.30 4.60
C PRO A 83 -10.82 -12.91 4.68
N SER A 84 -10.65 -14.11 4.13
CA SER A 84 -9.34 -14.73 4.04
C SER A 84 -8.42 -13.81 3.23
N LYS A 85 -7.24 -13.54 3.77
CA LYS A 85 -6.19 -12.80 3.08
C LYS A 85 -5.46 -13.77 2.15
N PRO A 86 -5.15 -13.39 0.90
CA PRO A 86 -4.46 -14.28 -0.01
C PRO A 86 -3.05 -14.59 0.53
N GLU A 87 -2.77 -15.89 0.64
CA GLU A 87 -1.46 -16.41 1.04
C GLU A 87 -0.51 -16.42 -0.16
N PRO A 88 0.80 -16.18 0.06
CA PRO A 88 1.78 -16.27 -1.00
C PRO A 88 2.07 -17.73 -1.39
N GLU A 89 2.42 -17.95 -2.66
CA GLU A 89 2.86 -19.27 -3.11
C GLU A 89 4.21 -19.66 -2.50
N VAL A 90 4.31 -20.88 -1.98
CA VAL A 90 5.54 -21.40 -1.34
C VAL A 90 6.75 -21.30 -2.27
N GLY A 91 6.57 -21.57 -3.57
CA GLY A 91 7.64 -21.47 -4.57
C GLY A 91 8.15 -20.03 -4.76
N GLN A 92 7.26 -19.04 -4.76
CA GLN A 92 7.62 -17.63 -4.85
C GLN A 92 8.37 -17.17 -3.59
N ILE A 93 7.91 -17.59 -2.39
CA ILE A 93 8.60 -17.28 -1.14
C ILE A 93 10.03 -17.86 -1.12
N LYS A 94 10.22 -19.11 -1.56
CA LYS A 94 11.56 -19.71 -1.66
C LYS A 94 12.49 -18.90 -2.57
N LYS A 95 11.99 -18.46 -3.74
CA LYS A 95 12.76 -17.61 -4.67
C LYS A 95 13.07 -16.24 -4.06
N ALA A 96 12.12 -15.62 -3.36
CA ALA A 96 12.33 -14.33 -2.71
C ALA A 96 13.39 -14.43 -1.61
N VAL A 97 13.32 -15.46 -0.77
CA VAL A 97 14.31 -15.73 0.28
C VAL A 97 15.70 -15.95 -0.32
N ASP A 98 15.82 -16.70 -1.42
CA ASP A 98 17.09 -16.90 -2.12
C ASP A 98 17.68 -15.59 -2.67
N MET A 99 16.86 -14.79 -3.36
CA MET A 99 17.26 -13.48 -3.89
C MET A 99 17.72 -12.53 -2.79
N LEU A 100 16.94 -12.41 -1.70
CA LEU A 100 17.25 -11.53 -0.57
C LEU A 100 18.49 -12.00 0.21
N THR A 101 18.71 -13.31 0.29
CA THR A 101 19.89 -13.89 0.95
C THR A 101 21.17 -13.57 0.18
N LYS A 102 21.10 -13.63 -1.16
CA LYS A 102 22.22 -13.35 -2.08
C LYS A 102 22.47 -11.86 -2.30
N ALA A 103 21.52 -10.99 -1.97
CA ALA A 103 21.65 -9.54 -2.12
C ALA A 103 22.80 -8.96 -1.27
N GLU A 104 23.58 -8.08 -1.88
CA GLU A 104 24.63 -7.30 -1.23
C GLU A 104 24.14 -5.89 -0.83
N GLN A 105 23.22 -5.32 -1.64
CA GLN A 105 22.67 -3.97 -1.49
C GLN A 105 21.12 -3.98 -1.50
N PRO A 106 20.45 -4.80 -0.67
CA PRO A 106 19.00 -4.87 -0.68
C PRO A 106 18.38 -3.56 -0.18
N VAL A 107 17.26 -3.17 -0.77
CA VAL A 107 16.41 -2.05 -0.30
C VAL A 107 14.96 -2.52 -0.21
N ILE A 108 14.27 -2.13 0.85
CA ILE A 108 12.82 -2.35 0.98
C ILE A 108 12.11 -1.05 0.62
N TYR A 109 11.21 -1.12 -0.36
CA TYR A 109 10.30 -0.03 -0.72
C TYR A 109 8.87 -0.35 -0.24
N ALA A 110 8.43 0.32 0.81
CA ALA A 110 7.15 0.06 1.44
C ALA A 110 6.07 1.10 1.06
N GLY A 111 4.92 0.62 0.61
CA GLY A 111 3.76 1.44 0.25
C GLY A 111 2.58 1.29 1.21
N GLY A 112 1.48 1.96 0.89
CA GLY A 112 0.26 1.95 1.71
C GLY A 112 -0.34 0.56 1.93
N GLY A 113 -0.06 -0.42 1.07
CA GLY A 113 -0.53 -1.80 1.26
C GLY A 113 -0.04 -2.43 2.57
N VAL A 114 1.14 -2.05 3.05
CA VAL A 114 1.65 -2.52 4.37
C VAL A 114 0.81 -1.96 5.53
N ILE A 115 0.32 -0.72 5.40
CA ILE A 115 -0.58 -0.10 6.39
C ILE A 115 -1.91 -0.87 6.41
N TRP A 116 -2.51 -1.06 5.24
CA TRP A 116 -3.78 -1.79 5.09
C TRP A 116 -3.69 -3.23 5.59
N SER A 117 -2.54 -3.88 5.42
CA SER A 117 -2.29 -5.22 5.95
C SER A 117 -1.95 -5.25 7.44
N SER A 118 -1.72 -4.10 8.09
CA SER A 118 -1.23 -3.98 9.47
C SER A 118 0.07 -4.76 9.69
N ALA A 119 1.05 -4.50 8.82
CA ALA A 119 2.29 -5.27 8.70
C ALA A 119 3.57 -4.47 9.03
N SER A 120 3.45 -3.38 9.80
CA SER A 120 4.60 -2.54 10.18
C SER A 120 5.62 -3.31 11.03
N ALA A 121 5.16 -4.14 11.98
CA ALA A 121 6.05 -4.94 12.81
C ALA A 121 6.86 -5.95 11.98
N GLU A 122 6.21 -6.66 11.06
CA GLU A 122 6.86 -7.60 10.16
C GLU A 122 7.82 -6.90 9.19
N LEU A 123 7.47 -5.70 8.71
CA LEU A 123 8.35 -4.89 7.87
C LEU A 123 9.66 -4.54 8.60
N VAL A 124 9.56 -4.06 9.85
CA VAL A 124 10.72 -3.70 10.67
C VAL A 124 11.58 -4.93 10.97
N GLU A 125 10.95 -6.04 11.38
CA GLU A 125 11.66 -7.28 11.65
C GLU A 125 12.42 -7.78 10.40
N LEU A 126 11.78 -7.76 9.23
CA LEU A 126 12.43 -8.17 7.99
C LEU A 126 13.63 -7.25 7.65
N ALA A 127 13.46 -5.94 7.81
CA ALA A 127 14.52 -4.97 7.58
C ALA A 127 15.75 -5.24 8.47
N GLU A 128 15.52 -5.51 9.76
CA GLU A 128 16.57 -5.85 10.72
C GLU A 128 17.26 -7.18 10.39
N LEU A 129 16.47 -8.21 10.03
CA LEU A 129 17.01 -9.52 9.65
C LEU A 129 17.91 -9.45 8.42
N LEU A 130 17.55 -8.62 7.43
CA LEU A 130 18.32 -8.43 6.21
C LEU A 130 19.46 -7.41 6.36
N GLY A 131 19.38 -6.53 7.37
CA GLY A 131 20.18 -5.31 7.40
C GLY A 131 19.85 -4.39 6.21
N ALA A 132 18.61 -4.42 5.72
CA ALA A 132 18.18 -3.70 4.54
C ALA A 132 17.53 -2.36 4.95
N PRO A 133 17.97 -1.22 4.38
CA PRO A 133 17.27 0.04 4.58
C PRO A 133 15.85 0.02 4.01
N VAL A 134 14.97 0.77 4.65
CA VAL A 134 13.56 0.92 4.29
C VAL A 134 13.32 2.34 3.80
N THR A 135 12.79 2.46 2.58
CA THR A 135 12.19 3.68 2.08
C THR A 135 10.69 3.52 1.89
N THR A 136 9.94 4.61 2.00
CA THR A 136 8.49 4.60 1.94
C THR A 136 7.95 5.42 0.77
N SER A 137 6.79 5.04 0.25
CA SER A 137 5.97 5.99 -0.50
C SER A 137 5.40 7.05 0.45
N LEU A 138 4.84 8.14 -0.08
CA LEU A 138 4.08 9.09 0.74
C LEU A 138 2.98 8.38 1.56
N LEU A 139 2.26 7.44 0.93
CA LEU A 139 1.20 6.66 1.56
C LEU A 139 1.71 5.58 2.53
N GLY A 140 3.03 5.34 2.57
CA GLY A 140 3.68 4.41 3.50
C GLY A 140 4.39 5.11 4.65
N LYS A 141 4.29 6.45 4.77
CA LYS A 141 4.92 7.18 5.86
C LYS A 141 4.37 6.70 7.21
N GLY A 142 5.27 6.47 8.17
CA GLY A 142 4.93 5.93 9.49
C GLY A 142 5.02 4.40 9.62
N LEU A 143 5.33 3.66 8.54
CA LEU A 143 5.51 2.20 8.58
C LEU A 143 6.75 1.73 9.35
N ILE A 144 7.75 2.61 9.46
CA ILE A 144 8.96 2.42 10.24
C ILE A 144 9.20 3.72 11.00
N PRO A 145 9.63 3.69 12.28
CA PRO A 145 10.01 4.90 12.99
C PRO A 145 11.08 5.67 12.20
N GLU A 146 10.88 6.98 12.00
CA GLU A 146 11.75 7.79 11.12
C GLU A 146 13.15 8.02 11.71
N ASP A 147 13.31 7.82 13.02
CA ASP A 147 14.56 7.80 13.77
C ASP A 147 15.28 6.44 13.70
N HIS A 148 14.60 5.38 13.24
CA HIS A 148 15.20 4.05 13.11
C HIS A 148 16.48 4.09 12.23
N PRO A 149 17.55 3.34 12.57
CA PRO A 149 18.81 3.32 11.80
C PRO A 149 18.66 2.91 10.33
N LEU A 150 17.64 2.11 10.01
CA LEU A 150 17.32 1.65 8.65
C LEU A 150 16.30 2.53 7.91
N ALA A 151 15.69 3.54 8.56
CA ALA A 151 14.73 4.42 7.90
C ALA A 151 15.42 5.44 6.97
N LEU A 152 15.15 5.34 5.67
CA LEU A 152 15.61 6.31 4.66
C LEU A 152 14.63 7.45 4.45
N GLY A 153 13.40 7.34 4.97
CA GLY A 153 12.29 8.24 4.68
C GLY A 153 11.70 8.02 3.29
N MET A 154 10.94 9.02 2.83
CA MET A 154 10.18 8.93 1.58
C MET A 154 11.10 8.94 0.34
N LEU A 155 10.85 8.08 -0.65
CA LEU A 155 11.45 8.21 -2.00
C LEU A 155 10.58 9.04 -2.94
N GLY A 156 11.17 9.44 -4.07
CA GLY A 156 10.46 10.06 -5.19
C GLY A 156 10.83 11.51 -5.42
N MET A 157 9.97 12.21 -6.17
CA MET A 157 10.17 13.59 -6.64
C MET A 157 10.52 14.58 -5.52
N HIS A 158 9.84 14.47 -4.38
CA HIS A 158 10.13 15.25 -3.16
C HIS A 158 10.64 14.36 -2.02
N GLY A 159 11.17 13.20 -2.37
CA GLY A 159 11.77 12.26 -1.43
C GLY A 159 13.14 12.71 -0.94
N ARG A 160 13.69 11.97 0.02
CA ARG A 160 15.06 12.17 0.48
C ARG A 160 16.04 11.68 -0.59
N MET A 161 17.06 12.49 -0.88
CA MET A 161 18.13 12.09 -1.81
C MET A 161 18.79 10.77 -1.39
N ALA A 162 18.96 10.54 -0.08
CA ALA A 162 19.46 9.26 0.43
C ALA A 162 18.57 8.06 0.06
N ALA A 163 17.25 8.22 0.04
CA ALA A 163 16.31 7.20 -0.40
C ALA A 163 16.44 6.91 -1.90
N ASN A 164 16.43 7.97 -2.72
CA ASN A 164 16.54 7.84 -4.18
C ASN A 164 17.87 7.21 -4.60
N LEU A 165 18.98 7.61 -3.99
CA LEU A 165 20.30 7.02 -4.26
C LEU A 165 20.37 5.57 -3.79
N ALA A 166 19.80 5.23 -2.64
CA ALA A 166 19.79 3.85 -2.16
C ALA A 166 19.03 2.92 -3.14
N VAL A 167 17.86 3.35 -3.63
CA VAL A 167 17.09 2.60 -4.64
C VAL A 167 17.88 2.49 -5.95
N THR A 168 18.53 3.57 -6.39
CA THR A 168 19.34 3.58 -7.61
C THR A 168 20.55 2.64 -7.52
N GLU A 169 21.19 2.57 -6.35
CA GLU A 169 22.36 1.73 -6.07
C GLU A 169 22.00 0.28 -5.72
N SER A 170 20.72 -0.04 -5.50
CA SER A 170 20.29 -1.38 -5.04
C SER A 170 20.47 -2.46 -6.10
N ASP A 171 20.79 -3.67 -5.64
CA ASP A 171 20.87 -4.89 -6.46
C ASP A 171 19.61 -5.76 -6.33
N VAL A 172 18.87 -5.62 -5.23
CA VAL A 172 17.53 -6.18 -5.04
C VAL A 172 16.63 -5.12 -4.41
N LEU A 173 15.49 -4.84 -5.06
CA LEU A 173 14.44 -3.98 -4.54
C LEU A 173 13.24 -4.83 -4.16
N LEU A 174 12.93 -4.89 -2.85
CA LEU A 174 11.72 -5.52 -2.34
C LEU A 174 10.62 -4.46 -2.21
N ALA A 175 9.74 -4.37 -3.20
CA ALA A 175 8.58 -3.49 -3.17
C ALA A 175 7.39 -4.20 -2.51
N VAL A 176 6.85 -3.62 -1.45
CA VAL A 176 5.77 -4.22 -0.65
C VAL A 176 4.58 -3.27 -0.57
N GLY A 177 3.47 -3.66 -1.17
CA GLY A 177 2.22 -2.89 -1.16
C GLY A 177 2.36 -1.49 -1.78
N ALA A 178 3.19 -1.36 -2.81
CA ALA A 178 3.50 -0.12 -3.51
C ALA A 178 3.21 -0.24 -5.01
N ARG A 179 2.66 0.83 -5.60
CA ARG A 179 2.16 0.85 -6.99
C ARG A 179 3.09 1.48 -8.02
N PHE A 180 4.36 1.71 -7.67
CA PHE A 180 5.37 2.37 -8.53
C PHE A 180 4.81 3.58 -9.30
N SER A 181 4.21 4.55 -8.60
CA SER A 181 3.68 5.76 -9.23
C SER A 181 4.80 6.60 -9.83
N ASP A 182 4.49 7.38 -10.87
CA ASP A 182 5.33 8.43 -11.48
C ASP A 182 6.02 9.33 -10.44
N ARG A 183 5.32 9.65 -9.33
CA ARG A 183 5.88 10.48 -8.25
C ARG A 183 6.97 9.78 -7.43
N SER A 184 7.02 8.46 -7.47
CA SER A 184 8.06 7.65 -6.82
C SER A 184 9.16 7.25 -7.79
N THR A 185 8.81 6.87 -9.03
CA THR A 185 9.77 6.34 -10.01
C THR A 185 10.46 7.42 -10.83
N GLY A 186 9.80 8.54 -11.09
CA GLY A 186 10.29 9.53 -12.06
C GLY A 186 10.34 8.90 -13.46
N ASP A 187 11.49 8.99 -14.12
CA ASP A 187 11.74 8.24 -15.34
C ASP A 187 11.95 6.76 -15.03
N VAL A 188 10.95 5.95 -15.40
CA VAL A 188 10.94 4.50 -15.21
C VAL A 188 12.16 3.82 -15.84
N SER A 189 12.67 4.33 -16.96
CA SER A 189 13.84 3.73 -17.64
C SER A 189 15.12 3.83 -16.80
N CYS A 190 15.17 4.80 -15.88
CA CYS A 190 16.28 5.05 -14.97
C CYS A 190 15.97 4.58 -13.54
N PHE A 191 14.80 4.01 -13.27
CA PHE A 191 14.39 3.61 -11.93
C PHE A 191 14.99 2.25 -11.55
N ALA A 192 15.74 2.21 -10.44
CA ALA A 192 16.38 1.01 -9.90
C ALA A 192 17.13 0.17 -10.99
N PRO A 193 18.05 0.79 -11.76
CA PRO A 193 18.53 0.25 -13.04
C PRO A 193 19.33 -1.05 -12.94
N LYS A 194 19.83 -1.38 -11.74
CA LYS A 194 20.62 -2.59 -11.45
C LYS A 194 19.85 -3.62 -10.61
N ALA A 195 18.66 -3.27 -10.14
CA ALA A 195 17.96 -4.05 -9.15
C ALA A 195 17.16 -5.18 -9.80
N LYS A 196 17.21 -6.36 -9.21
CA LYS A 196 16.14 -7.35 -9.38
C LYS A 196 14.95 -6.95 -8.51
N ILE A 197 13.76 -6.87 -9.10
CA ILE A 197 12.58 -6.34 -8.41
C ILE A 197 11.67 -7.48 -7.95
N ILE A 198 11.49 -7.58 -6.65
CA ILE A 198 10.47 -8.42 -6.01
C ILE A 198 9.28 -7.51 -5.70
N HIS A 199 8.09 -7.82 -6.23
CA HIS A 199 6.90 -6.98 -6.03
C HIS A 199 5.81 -7.80 -5.36
N ILE A 200 5.51 -7.45 -4.12
CA ILE A 200 4.40 -7.97 -3.35
C ILE A 200 3.24 -6.98 -3.44
N ASP A 201 2.14 -7.40 -4.06
CA ASP A 201 0.89 -6.63 -4.06
C ASP A 201 -0.31 -7.58 -3.96
N ILE A 202 -1.40 -7.08 -3.37
CA ILE A 202 -2.64 -7.85 -3.28
C ILE A 202 -3.46 -7.75 -4.57
N ASP A 203 -3.19 -6.71 -5.38
CA ASP A 203 -3.86 -6.43 -6.64
C ASP A 203 -3.00 -6.90 -7.81
N PRO A 204 -3.37 -7.98 -8.52
CA PRO A 204 -2.59 -8.49 -9.64
C PRO A 204 -2.45 -7.48 -10.79
N VAL A 205 -3.35 -6.49 -10.90
CA VAL A 205 -3.31 -5.45 -11.94
C VAL A 205 -2.15 -4.47 -11.71
N GLU A 206 -1.64 -4.35 -10.49
CA GLU A 206 -0.50 -3.47 -10.18
C GLU A 206 0.85 -4.10 -10.51
N ILE A 207 0.91 -5.44 -10.56
CA ILE A 207 2.13 -6.19 -10.84
C ILE A 207 2.57 -5.95 -12.29
N GLY A 208 3.79 -5.44 -12.49
CA GLY A 208 4.35 -5.23 -13.82
C GLY A 208 3.72 -4.10 -14.63
N LYS A 209 2.80 -3.32 -14.04
CA LYS A 209 2.07 -2.26 -14.74
C LYS A 209 2.97 -1.10 -15.19
N ASN A 210 3.81 -0.61 -14.28
CA ASN A 210 4.65 0.57 -14.52
C ASN A 210 6.14 0.23 -14.59
N VAL A 211 6.59 -0.78 -13.83
CA VAL A 211 8.00 -1.16 -13.72
C VAL A 211 8.08 -2.67 -13.95
N ARG A 212 9.12 -3.14 -14.65
CA ARG A 212 9.38 -4.57 -14.84
C ARG A 212 9.59 -5.24 -13.48
N VAL A 213 8.92 -6.37 -13.25
CA VAL A 213 9.03 -7.17 -12.04
C VAL A 213 9.71 -8.50 -12.36
N ASP A 214 10.74 -8.87 -11.62
CA ASP A 214 11.45 -10.15 -11.79
C ASP A 214 10.81 -11.28 -10.96
N LEU A 215 10.24 -10.94 -9.80
CA LEU A 215 9.51 -11.89 -8.96
C LEU A 215 8.21 -11.26 -8.43
N PRO A 216 7.05 -11.56 -9.06
CA PRO A 216 5.77 -11.13 -8.56
C PRO A 216 5.28 -12.05 -7.43
N ILE A 217 4.65 -11.48 -6.40
CA ILE A 217 4.01 -12.21 -5.32
C ILE A 217 2.63 -11.61 -5.06
N ILE A 218 1.58 -12.27 -5.54
CA ILE A 218 0.20 -11.80 -5.40
C ILE A 218 -0.36 -12.29 -4.06
N SER A 219 -0.30 -11.43 -3.04
CA SER A 219 -0.68 -11.81 -1.67
C SER A 219 -0.86 -10.59 -0.76
N ASP A 220 -1.43 -10.81 0.43
CA ASP A 220 -1.43 -9.80 1.48
C ASP A 220 0.02 -9.54 1.98
N ALA A 221 0.36 -8.27 2.19
CA ALA A 221 1.71 -7.88 2.58
C ALA A 221 2.15 -8.53 3.89
N LYS A 222 1.26 -8.66 4.89
CA LYS A 222 1.59 -9.31 6.17
C LYS A 222 1.95 -10.78 5.96
N GLN A 223 1.11 -11.50 5.21
CA GLN A 223 1.33 -12.93 4.94
C GLN A 223 2.64 -13.18 4.20
N SER A 224 2.94 -12.37 3.18
CA SER A 224 4.22 -12.42 2.47
C SER A 224 5.42 -12.13 3.37
N LEU A 225 5.38 -11.03 4.13
CA LEU A 225 6.47 -10.66 5.02
C LEU A 225 6.72 -11.74 6.07
N THR A 226 5.66 -12.26 6.72
CA THR A 226 5.77 -13.37 7.68
C THR A 226 6.39 -14.62 7.06
N ALA A 227 5.97 -15.00 5.84
CA ALA A 227 6.51 -16.17 5.16
C ALA A 227 7.99 -16.00 4.78
N ILE A 228 8.39 -14.82 4.30
CA ILE A 228 9.78 -14.48 3.99
C ILE A 228 10.65 -14.51 5.25
N ILE A 229 10.19 -13.87 6.33
CA ILE A 229 10.88 -13.88 7.64
C ILE A 229 11.13 -15.31 8.11
N LYS A 230 10.10 -16.17 8.06
CA LYS A 230 10.22 -17.58 8.44
C LYS A 230 11.27 -18.29 7.60
N GLY A 231 11.26 -18.07 6.28
CA GLY A 231 12.24 -18.66 5.36
C GLY A 231 13.67 -18.17 5.62
N LEU A 232 13.87 -16.87 5.90
CA LEU A 232 15.18 -16.30 6.20
C LEU A 232 15.76 -16.78 7.53
N ARG A 233 14.93 -16.92 8.57
CA ARG A 233 15.36 -17.47 9.87
C ARG A 233 15.92 -18.88 9.74
N SER A 234 15.39 -19.68 8.82
CA SER A 234 15.93 -21.02 8.51
C SER A 234 17.29 -21.01 7.79
N HIS A 235 17.73 -19.86 7.26
CA HIS A 235 19.00 -19.69 6.54
C HIS A 235 19.99 -18.76 7.28
N ALA A 236 19.74 -18.46 8.55
CA ALA A 236 20.39 -17.37 9.27
C ALA A 236 21.93 -17.44 9.27
N ARG A 237 22.58 -16.45 8.62
CA ARG A 237 23.92 -15.96 8.99
C ARG A 237 23.75 -14.71 9.84
N ARG A 238 23.81 -14.85 11.17
CA ARG A 238 23.80 -13.70 12.10
C ARG A 238 24.96 -12.76 11.81
N GLY A 239 24.71 -11.44 11.85
CA GLY A 239 25.76 -10.43 11.96
C GLY A 239 26.36 -9.91 10.65
N ARG A 240 25.58 -9.81 9.57
CA ARG A 240 26.04 -9.19 8.31
C ARG A 240 26.30 -7.69 8.52
N LYS A 241 27.49 -7.33 9.00
CA LYS A 241 28.02 -5.96 8.89
C LYS A 241 28.27 -5.70 7.41
N SER A 242 27.26 -5.20 6.71
CA SER A 242 27.37 -4.91 5.29
C SER A 242 28.01 -3.53 5.08
N LYS A 243 28.97 -3.44 4.15
CA LYS A 243 29.44 -2.16 3.59
C LYS A 243 28.26 -1.30 3.12
N TRP A 244 27.13 -1.93 2.79
CA TRP A 244 25.89 -1.27 2.43
C TRP A 244 25.28 -0.41 3.55
N ILE A 245 25.21 -0.92 4.79
CA ILE A 245 24.65 -0.16 5.91
C ILE A 245 25.51 1.09 6.19
N GLU A 246 26.84 0.97 6.10
CA GLU A 246 27.74 2.11 6.24
C GLU A 246 27.58 3.12 5.09
N ARG A 247 27.39 2.64 3.85
CA ARG A 247 27.05 3.50 2.70
C ARG A 247 25.76 4.28 2.96
N VAL A 248 24.71 3.59 3.40
CA VAL A 248 23.41 4.19 3.72
C VAL A 248 23.53 5.22 4.85
N LYS A 249 24.25 4.90 5.93
CA LYS A 249 24.49 5.83 7.03
C LYS A 249 25.19 7.10 6.56
N LYS A 250 26.20 6.98 5.69
CA LYS A 250 26.88 8.12 5.07
C LYS A 250 25.93 8.95 4.20
N LEU A 251 25.09 8.29 3.39
CA LEU A 251 24.07 8.97 2.58
C LEU A 251 23.07 9.75 3.44
N ARG A 252 22.53 9.12 4.50
CA ARG A 252 21.61 9.77 5.46
C ARG A 252 22.22 11.01 6.09
N LYS A 253 23.48 10.93 6.54
CA LYS A 253 24.19 12.06 7.14
C LYS A 253 24.47 13.17 6.12
N LYS A 254 24.97 12.81 4.93
CA LYS A 254 25.33 13.77 3.89
C LYS A 254 24.14 14.56 3.37
N PHE A 255 22.99 13.90 3.23
CA PHE A 255 21.78 14.48 2.64
C PHE A 255 20.67 14.67 3.68
N ALA A 256 21.03 14.88 4.94
CA ALA A 256 20.06 15.24 5.96
C ALA A 256 19.38 16.57 5.58
N PRO A 257 18.04 16.66 5.61
CA PRO A 257 17.37 17.90 5.27
C PRO A 257 17.70 18.97 6.31
N ARG A 258 18.03 20.18 5.85
CA ARG A 258 18.12 21.33 6.74
C ARG A 258 16.70 21.69 7.20
N MET A 259 16.49 21.64 8.51
CA MET A 259 15.22 21.98 9.16
C MET A 259 15.34 23.21 10.08
N ASP A 260 16.57 23.63 10.40
CA ASP A 260 16.85 24.82 11.18
C ASP A 260 17.09 26.04 10.28
N TYR A 261 16.22 27.02 10.47
CA TYR A 261 16.17 28.28 9.74
C TYR A 261 15.86 29.38 10.75
N ASP A 262 16.68 30.43 10.74
CA ASP A 262 16.56 31.60 11.61
C ASP A 262 16.13 32.85 10.81
N GLU A 263 15.86 32.70 9.51
CA GLU A 263 15.48 33.79 8.61
C GLU A 263 14.05 34.32 8.90
N ILE A 264 13.86 35.62 8.64
CA ILE A 264 12.56 36.29 8.63
C ILE A 264 12.20 36.64 7.18
N PRO A 265 11.01 36.26 6.66
CA PRO A 265 9.93 35.56 7.35
C PRO A 265 10.25 34.07 7.63
N ILE A 266 9.63 33.53 8.70
CA ILE A 266 9.83 32.16 9.19
C ILE A 266 9.66 31.16 8.04
N LYS A 267 10.63 30.26 7.88
CA LYS A 267 10.56 29.18 6.89
C LYS A 267 9.63 28.06 7.37
N PRO A 268 8.74 27.51 6.51
CA PRO A 268 7.77 26.50 6.90
C PRO A 268 8.42 25.22 7.48
N GLN A 269 9.63 24.88 7.04
CA GLN A 269 10.40 23.74 7.57
C GLN A 269 10.69 23.88 9.06
N ARG A 270 11.00 25.10 9.54
CA ARG A 270 11.25 25.38 10.95
C ARG A 270 9.98 25.18 11.78
N VAL A 271 8.83 25.64 11.28
CA VAL A 271 7.52 25.43 11.93
C VAL A 271 7.22 23.94 12.08
N ILE A 272 7.41 23.15 11.01
CA ILE A 272 7.19 21.70 11.06
C ILE A 272 8.15 21.03 12.06
N LYS A 273 9.42 21.45 12.11
CA LYS A 273 10.39 20.90 13.07
C LYS A 273 9.92 21.09 14.52
N GLU A 274 9.46 22.29 14.86
CA GLU A 274 9.02 22.64 16.23
C GLU A 274 7.76 21.89 16.66
N ILE A 275 6.87 21.55 15.72
CA ILE A 275 5.68 20.71 16.01
C ILE A 275 6.08 19.24 16.24
N MET A 276 7.19 18.79 15.65
CA MET A 276 7.65 17.40 15.74
C MET A 276 8.54 17.11 16.96
N SER A 277 9.10 18.14 17.60
CA SER A 277 9.96 18.05 18.79
C SER A 277 9.17 17.97 20.08
#